data_AF-A0A1G2Z1K5-F1
#
_entry.id   AF-A0A1G2Z1K5-F1
#
_cell.length_a   1.000
_cell.length_b   1.000
_cell.length_c   1.000
_cell.angle_alpha   90.00
_cell.angle_beta   90.00
_cell.angle_gamma   90.00
#
_symmetry.space_group_name_H-M   'P 1'
#
loop_
_entity.id
_entity.type
_entity.pdbx_description
1 polymer ?
#
loop_
_entity_poly.entity_id
_entity_poly.type
_entity_poly.pdbx_seq_one_letter_code
_entity_poly.pdbx_strand_id
1 'polypeptide(L)'
;MVLAAFVAIWASPAFALDGQVRIHDPSTIMLCDGKWYTYGTGGTPLVSDDGWTWRTGTRASRSGAAPDVIRVGDRYYQYISHGAMIWSKSLDPNSPDYGWQDGGNVFGSEGPDDFINPIDPGAFLDPTDGKLWVTYGSYVGYTRVVELDPKTGKRVDSKFTNVAVNCEATTMIYHDGWYYLLATHGSCCRGADSGYNIRVGRSKKVTGPFIDNMGIDMMEGGGKLVCGSGGRLIGAGHFGLIDLGNGVQKFSLHWEADLDRGGASVLDVLPVLWKDGWPIAGDNFKEGAYEIESVRTGTALELAVEGVPVGGPRSRGGRGAGLGGAAPNERGGGEGRGGAPGAASGGQGGGESGRRGGGFGGGMFGGTSRGPIPPQDVAQVSTNWPIGNIDIRMSNYMCQAQQKWTVTPVANGGGYLGSPYFKITIAGTDRTLAVGEDGELVALPAFTGGDEQLWRIDQLTDGTWRVTPKFASAAKELLALSAIGSSFATLAKFDPASDKQRWLFKTP
;
A
#
# COMPACT_ATOMS: atom_id res chain seq x y z
N MET A 1 -46.16 -6.34 11.57
CA MET A 1 -44.70 -6.57 11.66
C MET A 1 -44.13 -6.44 10.27
N VAL A 2 -43.49 -5.31 9.96
CA VAL A 2 -42.78 -5.12 8.69
C VAL A 2 -41.33 -5.50 8.94
N LEU A 3 -40.87 -6.55 8.27
CA LEU A 3 -39.51 -7.06 8.35
C LEU A 3 -38.62 -6.09 7.56
N ALA A 4 -37.73 -5.37 8.25
CA ALA A 4 -36.70 -4.56 7.59
C ALA A 4 -35.66 -5.51 6.99
N ALA A 5 -35.61 -5.57 5.66
CA ALA A 5 -34.56 -6.28 4.94
C ALA A 5 -33.26 -5.47 5.06
N PHE A 6 -32.28 -6.01 5.80
CA PHE A 6 -30.91 -5.54 5.73
C PHE A 6 -30.37 -5.85 4.33
N VAL A 7 -30.29 -4.82 3.48
CA VAL A 7 -29.49 -4.90 2.26
C VAL A 7 -28.03 -4.84 2.71
N ALA A 8 -27.38 -6.01 2.79
CA ALA A 8 -25.94 -6.07 2.84
C ALA A 8 -25.42 -5.51 1.52
N ILE A 9 -24.96 -4.26 1.54
CA ILE A 9 -24.17 -3.69 0.45
C ILE A 9 -22.87 -4.51 0.45
N TRP A 10 -22.78 -5.47 -0.47
CA TRP A 10 -21.52 -6.09 -0.80
C TRP A 10 -20.63 -4.97 -1.33
N ALA A 11 -19.67 -4.52 -0.51
CA ALA A 11 -18.56 -3.73 -1.02
C ALA A 11 -17.91 -4.58 -2.11
N SER A 12 -17.99 -4.14 -3.36
CA SER A 12 -17.18 -4.72 -4.42
C SER A 12 -15.73 -4.62 -3.94
N PRO A 13 -14.98 -5.73 -3.82
CA PRO A 13 -13.58 -5.62 -3.49
C PRO A 13 -12.95 -4.70 -4.53
N ALA A 14 -12.24 -3.67 -4.08
CA ALA A 14 -11.47 -2.85 -4.99
C ALA A 14 -10.44 -3.76 -5.66
N PHE A 15 -10.66 -4.07 -6.94
CA PHE A 15 -9.69 -4.78 -7.77
C PHE A 15 -8.36 -4.02 -7.79
N ALA A 16 -7.22 -4.68 -8.02
CA ALA A 16 -5.92 -4.00 -8.00
C ALA A 16 -5.76 -2.92 -9.11
N LEU A 17 -6.52 -3.02 -10.20
CA LEU A 17 -6.61 -2.05 -11.30
C LEU A 17 -8.01 -2.14 -11.94
N ASP A 18 -8.51 -1.07 -12.55
CA ASP A 18 -9.84 -1.03 -13.20
C ASP A 18 -9.75 -1.05 -14.73
N GLY A 19 -10.86 -1.40 -15.39
CA GLY A 19 -10.97 -1.44 -16.86
C GLY A 19 -10.36 -2.67 -17.52
N GLN A 20 -9.81 -2.51 -18.73
CA GLN A 20 -9.19 -3.58 -19.51
C GLN A 20 -7.74 -3.76 -19.09
N VAL A 21 -7.51 -4.73 -18.21
CA VAL A 21 -6.16 -5.01 -17.66
C VAL A 21 -5.58 -6.34 -18.12
N ARG A 22 -6.28 -7.08 -18.98
CA ARG A 22 -5.79 -8.39 -19.47
C ARG A 22 -4.56 -8.18 -20.31
N ILE A 23 -3.44 -8.73 -19.84
CA ILE A 23 -2.15 -8.68 -20.51
C ILE A 23 -1.29 -9.82 -19.96
N HIS A 24 -0.35 -10.28 -20.76
CA HIS A 24 0.70 -11.20 -20.37
C HIS A 24 2.02 -10.56 -20.77
N ASP A 25 3.05 -10.68 -19.94
CA ASP A 25 4.37 -10.06 -20.13
C ASP A 25 4.30 -8.55 -20.42
N PRO A 26 3.71 -7.73 -19.53
CA PRO A 26 3.66 -6.30 -19.74
C PRO A 26 5.08 -5.74 -19.70
N SER A 27 5.46 -5.00 -20.75
CA SER A 27 6.62 -4.13 -20.76
C SER A 27 6.60 -3.19 -19.57
N THR A 28 7.76 -2.69 -19.18
CA THR A 28 7.85 -1.57 -18.24
C THR A 28 6.88 -0.45 -18.65
N ILE A 29 6.05 0.02 -17.70
CA ILE A 29 5.06 1.07 -17.97
C ILE A 29 5.77 2.40 -18.24
N MET A 30 5.46 3.04 -19.36
CA MET A 30 6.02 4.32 -19.78
C MET A 30 5.03 5.47 -19.62
N LEU A 31 5.50 6.62 -19.11
CA LEU A 31 4.76 7.87 -19.15
C LEU A 31 5.06 8.63 -20.45
N CYS A 32 4.03 8.92 -21.25
CA CYS A 32 4.10 9.75 -22.45
C CYS A 32 2.92 10.72 -22.48
N ASP A 33 3.19 12.02 -22.64
CA ASP A 33 2.17 13.07 -22.78
C ASP A 33 1.05 13.01 -21.71
N GLY A 34 1.43 12.70 -20.47
CA GLY A 34 0.52 12.62 -19.31
C GLY A 34 -0.24 11.30 -19.16
N LYS A 35 0.00 10.31 -20.03
CA LYS A 35 -0.66 8.99 -20.00
C LYS A 35 0.36 7.86 -19.82
N TRP A 36 -0.10 6.76 -19.25
CA TRP A 36 0.67 5.55 -19.00
C TRP A 36 0.44 4.53 -20.11
N TYR A 37 1.50 3.92 -20.61
CA TYR A 37 1.48 2.94 -21.71
C TYR A 37 2.23 1.68 -21.33
N THR A 38 1.71 0.52 -21.71
CA THR A 38 2.45 -0.75 -21.69
C THR A 38 2.02 -1.63 -22.85
N TYR A 39 2.91 -2.52 -23.27
CA TYR A 39 2.72 -3.47 -24.36
C TYR A 39 3.00 -4.86 -23.84
N GLY A 40 2.25 -5.87 -24.26
CA GLY A 40 2.45 -7.24 -23.82
C GLY A 40 2.52 -8.24 -24.97
N THR A 41 2.71 -9.50 -24.60
CA THR A 41 2.76 -10.64 -25.51
C THR A 41 1.56 -10.65 -26.46
N GLY A 42 1.82 -10.94 -27.75
CA GLY A 42 0.83 -10.89 -28.83
C GLY A 42 0.48 -9.47 -29.31
N GLY A 43 1.23 -8.47 -28.85
CA GLY A 43 1.04 -7.07 -29.21
C GLY A 43 -0.17 -6.45 -28.53
N THR A 44 -0.48 -6.87 -27.31
CA THR A 44 -1.55 -6.31 -26.48
C THR A 44 -1.14 -4.91 -26.01
N PRO A 45 -1.81 -3.83 -26.42
CA PRO A 45 -1.47 -2.49 -25.96
C PRO A 45 -2.46 -2.03 -24.87
N LEU A 46 -1.96 -1.55 -23.75
CA LEU A 46 -2.77 -0.92 -22.72
C LEU A 46 -2.34 0.54 -22.52
N VAL A 47 -3.33 1.41 -22.31
CA VAL A 47 -3.12 2.83 -21.99
C VAL A 47 -4.05 3.27 -20.87
N SER A 48 -3.57 4.15 -19.99
CA SER A 48 -4.35 4.74 -18.90
C SER A 48 -4.04 6.23 -18.75
N ASP A 49 -5.05 7.04 -18.50
CA ASP A 49 -4.89 8.48 -18.27
C ASP A 49 -4.53 8.79 -16.81
N ASP A 50 -4.84 7.89 -15.88
CA ASP A 50 -4.61 8.06 -14.44
C ASP A 50 -3.69 6.99 -13.83
N GLY A 51 -3.48 5.88 -14.54
CA GLY A 51 -2.69 4.73 -14.11
C GLY A 51 -3.50 3.71 -13.28
N TRP A 52 -4.81 3.92 -13.15
CA TRP A 52 -5.73 3.06 -12.41
C TRP A 52 -6.74 2.41 -13.35
N THR A 53 -7.42 3.18 -14.20
CA THR A 53 -8.38 2.66 -15.18
C THR A 53 -7.71 2.51 -16.54
N TRP A 54 -7.63 1.27 -17.02
CA TRP A 54 -6.94 0.93 -18.27
C TRP A 54 -7.91 0.64 -19.41
N ARG A 55 -7.47 0.91 -20.64
CA ARG A 55 -8.19 0.59 -21.88
C ARG A 55 -7.21 0.11 -22.94
N THR A 56 -7.74 -0.51 -24.00
CA THR A 56 -6.94 -0.86 -25.18
C THR A 56 -6.29 0.40 -25.76
N GLY A 57 -4.96 0.34 -25.93
CA GLY A 57 -4.16 1.40 -26.54
C GLY A 57 -3.91 1.18 -28.03
N THR A 58 -2.99 1.97 -28.58
CA THR A 58 -2.54 1.81 -29.96
C THR A 58 -1.50 0.70 -30.06
N ARG A 59 -1.69 -0.24 -30.99
CA ARG A 59 -0.71 -1.30 -31.25
C ARG A 59 0.61 -0.71 -31.76
N ALA A 60 1.70 -1.30 -31.31
CA ALA A 60 3.01 -1.11 -31.92
C ALA A 60 3.03 -1.63 -33.37
N SER A 61 3.92 -1.09 -34.22
CA SER A 61 4.05 -1.54 -35.62
C SER A 61 4.58 -2.97 -35.75
N ARG A 62 5.22 -3.48 -34.70
CA ARG A 62 5.72 -4.85 -34.59
C ARG A 62 5.29 -5.42 -33.24
N SER A 63 5.02 -6.72 -33.20
CA SER A 63 4.63 -7.44 -31.98
C SER A 63 5.36 -8.78 -31.90
N GLY A 64 5.35 -9.36 -30.70
CA GLY A 64 5.96 -10.64 -30.40
C GLY A 64 5.68 -11.03 -28.95
N ALA A 65 6.49 -11.93 -28.42
CA ALA A 65 6.49 -12.25 -27.00
C ALA A 65 7.28 -11.20 -26.22
N ALA A 66 6.82 -10.91 -25.00
CA ALA A 66 7.59 -10.26 -23.96
C ALA A 66 8.30 -8.97 -24.42
N PRO A 67 7.58 -7.97 -24.95
CA PRO A 67 8.21 -6.70 -25.27
C PRO A 67 8.62 -5.99 -23.97
N ASP A 68 9.74 -5.28 -23.99
CA ASP A 68 10.08 -4.29 -22.96
C ASP A 68 10.30 -2.92 -23.60
N VAL A 69 9.93 -1.86 -22.88
CA VAL A 69 10.01 -0.49 -23.37
C VAL A 69 10.84 0.35 -22.43
N ILE A 70 11.74 1.15 -22.99
CA ILE A 70 12.52 2.13 -22.25
C ILE A 70 12.52 3.47 -22.99
N ARG A 71 12.46 4.56 -22.22
CA ARG A 71 12.68 5.90 -22.76
C ARG A 71 14.14 6.30 -22.61
N VAL A 72 14.79 6.64 -23.72
CA VAL A 72 16.16 7.17 -23.76
C VAL A 72 16.16 8.45 -24.59
N GLY A 73 16.45 9.57 -23.95
CA GLY A 73 16.34 10.89 -24.58
C GLY A 73 14.91 11.21 -25.03
N ASP A 74 14.74 11.53 -26.32
CA ASP A 74 13.45 11.83 -26.95
C ASP A 74 12.78 10.60 -27.58
N ARG A 75 13.29 9.38 -27.34
CA ARG A 75 12.77 8.15 -27.94
C ARG A 75 12.31 7.14 -26.90
N TYR A 76 11.25 6.43 -27.25
CA TYR A 76 10.83 5.18 -26.66
C TYR A 76 11.33 4.05 -27.54
N TYR A 77 12.22 3.22 -27.01
CA TYR A 77 12.67 1.99 -27.64
C TYR A 77 11.83 0.83 -27.12
N GLN A 78 11.31 0.00 -28.03
CA GLN A 78 10.66 -1.27 -27.67
C GLN A 78 11.52 -2.41 -28.23
N TYR A 79 11.99 -3.24 -27.31
CA TYR A 79 12.71 -4.47 -27.61
C TYR A 79 11.73 -5.62 -27.50
N ILE A 80 11.77 -6.54 -28.47
CA ILE A 80 10.85 -7.66 -28.59
C ILE A 80 11.68 -8.94 -28.70
N SER A 81 11.17 -10.03 -28.15
CA SER A 81 11.76 -11.36 -28.24
C SER A 81 12.25 -11.70 -29.66
N HIS A 82 13.36 -12.44 -29.75
CA HIS A 82 14.14 -12.70 -30.97
C HIS A 82 14.82 -11.45 -31.56
N GLY A 83 15.06 -10.44 -30.71
CA GLY A 83 15.98 -9.35 -31.00
C GLY A 83 15.41 -8.15 -31.76
N ALA A 84 14.13 -8.19 -32.12
CA ALA A 84 13.53 -7.10 -32.87
C ALA A 84 13.45 -5.82 -32.03
N MET A 85 13.81 -4.68 -32.63
CA MET A 85 13.67 -3.37 -32.02
C MET A 85 12.87 -2.43 -32.91
N ILE A 86 11.96 -1.69 -32.31
CA ILE A 86 11.26 -0.55 -32.92
C ILE A 86 11.38 0.65 -32.00
N TRP A 87 11.21 1.86 -32.52
CA TRP A 87 11.23 3.07 -31.69
C TRP A 87 10.27 4.14 -32.18
N SER A 88 9.83 5.02 -31.28
CA SER A 88 9.06 6.21 -31.61
C SER A 88 9.41 7.37 -30.69
N LYS A 89 9.07 8.61 -31.06
CA LYS A 89 9.27 9.78 -30.20
C LYS A 89 8.10 10.06 -29.27
N SER A 90 6.91 9.60 -29.63
CA SER A 90 5.73 9.60 -28.77
C SER A 90 5.02 8.25 -28.85
N LEU A 91 4.31 7.89 -27.79
CA LEU A 91 3.40 6.75 -27.73
C LEU A 91 1.93 7.20 -27.91
N ASP A 92 1.65 8.51 -27.87
CA ASP A 92 0.31 9.05 -28.11
C ASP A 92 0.02 9.12 -29.62
N PRO A 93 -0.95 8.34 -30.16
CA PRO A 93 -1.27 8.36 -31.59
C PRO A 93 -1.73 9.72 -32.13
N ASN A 94 -2.09 10.67 -31.26
CA ASN A 94 -2.48 12.03 -31.66
C ASN A 94 -1.30 13.01 -31.70
N SER A 95 -0.11 12.60 -31.24
CA SER A 95 1.09 13.43 -31.29
C SER A 95 1.63 13.50 -32.72
N PRO A 96 2.09 14.67 -33.21
CA PRO A 96 2.80 14.75 -34.49
C PRO A 96 4.13 13.98 -34.48
N ASP A 97 4.67 13.68 -33.30
CA ASP A 97 5.89 12.90 -33.11
C ASP A 97 5.64 11.39 -33.00
N TYR A 98 4.38 10.95 -33.14
CA TYR A 98 4.03 9.53 -33.15
C TYR A 98 4.35 8.87 -34.47
N GLY A 99 4.94 7.68 -34.39
CA GLY A 99 5.23 6.84 -35.54
C GLY A 99 6.35 5.87 -35.23
N TRP A 100 6.05 4.57 -35.25
CA TRP A 100 7.05 3.54 -35.00
C TRP A 100 7.97 3.36 -36.19
N GLN A 101 9.27 3.40 -35.93
CA GLN A 101 10.34 3.16 -36.88
C GLN A 101 10.97 1.80 -36.59
N ASP A 102 11.34 1.07 -37.64
CA ASP A 102 12.06 -0.19 -37.49
C ASP A 102 13.54 0.07 -37.14
N GLY A 103 13.99 -0.59 -36.08
CA GLY A 103 15.37 -0.56 -35.61
C GLY A 103 16.18 -1.77 -36.03
N GLY A 104 15.53 -2.80 -36.60
CA GLY A 104 16.16 -4.05 -36.99
C GLY A 104 16.38 -5.00 -35.82
N ASN A 105 17.34 -5.92 -35.98
CA ASN A 105 17.70 -6.91 -34.97
C ASN A 105 18.86 -6.41 -34.10
N VAL A 106 18.75 -6.53 -32.77
CA VAL A 106 19.68 -6.01 -31.76
C VAL A 106 20.36 -7.12 -30.95
N PHE A 107 19.70 -8.26 -30.73
CA PHE A 107 20.24 -9.37 -29.94
C PHE A 107 19.72 -10.71 -30.45
N GLY A 108 20.34 -11.81 -30.04
CA GLY A 108 19.93 -13.13 -30.53
C GLY A 108 20.92 -14.22 -30.17
N SER A 109 20.77 -15.35 -30.87
CA SER A 109 21.78 -16.39 -30.95
C SER A 109 22.97 -15.91 -31.79
N GLU A 110 24.19 -16.23 -31.35
CA GLU A 110 25.44 -15.83 -32.01
C GLU A 110 25.87 -16.79 -33.14
N GLY A 111 25.17 -17.93 -33.27
CA GLY A 111 25.43 -18.95 -34.27
C GLY A 111 24.48 -20.14 -34.15
N PRO A 112 24.55 -21.10 -35.08
CA PRO A 112 23.66 -22.27 -35.09
C PRO A 112 23.84 -23.21 -33.89
N ASP A 113 25.03 -23.22 -33.29
CA ASP A 113 25.36 -24.05 -32.12
C ASP A 113 25.14 -23.31 -30.79
N ASP A 114 24.63 -22.08 -30.84
CA ASP A 114 24.39 -21.27 -29.66
C ASP A 114 23.08 -21.67 -28.96
N PHE A 115 23.21 -22.47 -27.91
CA PHE A 115 22.10 -23.04 -27.17
C PHE A 115 21.50 -22.03 -26.19
N ILE A 116 20.75 -21.06 -26.73
CA ILE A 116 19.99 -20.05 -26.00
C ILE A 116 18.60 -19.89 -26.60
N ASN A 117 17.61 -19.55 -25.75
CA ASN A 117 16.31 -19.07 -26.20
C ASN A 117 16.27 -17.53 -26.08
N PRO A 118 16.50 -16.76 -27.17
CA PRO A 118 16.74 -15.32 -27.11
C PRO A 118 15.44 -14.51 -27.06
N ILE A 119 14.68 -14.70 -25.99
CA ILE A 119 13.43 -14.00 -25.70
C ILE A 119 13.57 -13.15 -24.44
N ASP A 120 12.49 -12.47 -24.08
CA ASP A 120 12.35 -11.69 -22.85
C ASP A 120 13.43 -10.62 -22.64
N PRO A 121 13.54 -9.66 -23.57
CA PRO A 121 14.40 -8.50 -23.35
C PRO A 121 14.00 -7.73 -22.09
N GLY A 122 14.98 -7.30 -21.31
CA GLY A 122 14.84 -6.27 -20.27
C GLY A 122 15.84 -5.16 -20.52
N ALA A 123 15.36 -3.94 -20.79
CA ALA A 123 16.20 -2.81 -21.12
C ALA A 123 16.58 -2.01 -19.86
N PHE A 124 17.83 -1.59 -19.77
CA PHE A 124 18.35 -0.86 -18.62
C PHE A 124 19.29 0.25 -19.07
N LEU A 125 18.94 1.50 -18.75
CA LEU A 125 19.82 2.65 -18.91
C LEU A 125 20.55 2.88 -17.59
N ASP A 126 21.86 2.67 -17.58
CA ASP A 126 22.69 2.81 -16.40
C ASP A 126 22.78 4.28 -15.97
N PRO A 127 22.26 4.65 -14.78
CA PRO A 127 22.29 6.04 -14.32
C PRO A 127 23.69 6.51 -13.91
N THR A 128 24.68 5.62 -13.81
CA THR A 128 26.04 5.95 -13.34
C THR A 128 26.97 6.42 -14.46
N ASP A 129 26.79 5.92 -15.67
CA ASP A 129 27.64 6.23 -16.83
C ASP A 129 26.86 6.50 -18.13
N GLY A 130 25.53 6.32 -18.13
CA GLY A 130 24.66 6.57 -19.28
C GLY A 130 24.70 5.48 -20.35
N LYS A 131 25.32 4.32 -20.09
CA LYS A 131 25.29 3.18 -21.01
C LYS A 131 23.93 2.51 -21.03
N LEU A 132 23.50 2.08 -22.22
CA LEU A 132 22.29 1.31 -22.40
C LEU A 132 22.64 -0.17 -22.48
N TRP A 133 21.85 -1.01 -21.83
CA TRP A 133 22.02 -2.45 -21.78
C TRP A 133 20.70 -3.14 -22.08
N VAL A 134 20.78 -4.36 -22.60
CA VAL A 134 19.63 -5.26 -22.64
C VAL A 134 20.03 -6.62 -22.09
N THR A 135 19.23 -7.14 -21.18
CA THR A 135 19.26 -8.54 -20.76
C THR A 135 18.30 -9.36 -21.60
N TYR A 136 18.63 -10.61 -21.93
CA TYR A 136 17.73 -11.50 -22.67
C TYR A 136 18.09 -12.97 -22.43
N GLY A 137 17.13 -13.88 -22.60
CA GLY A 137 17.32 -15.31 -22.41
C GLY A 137 16.28 -15.91 -21.44
N SER A 138 15.73 -17.06 -21.80
CA SER A 138 14.72 -17.80 -21.00
C SER A 138 15.04 -19.29 -20.94
N TYR A 139 15.32 -19.80 -19.73
CA TYR A 139 15.56 -21.21 -19.32
C TYR A 139 16.59 -22.05 -20.09
N VAL A 140 16.57 -22.04 -21.43
CA VAL A 140 17.50 -22.73 -22.30
C VAL A 140 18.83 -21.97 -22.32
N GLY A 141 19.86 -22.59 -21.76
CA GLY A 141 21.20 -21.99 -21.67
C GLY A 141 21.28 -20.95 -20.56
N TYR A 142 21.49 -19.69 -20.94
CA TYR A 142 21.81 -18.59 -20.03
C TYR A 142 20.94 -17.37 -20.32
N THR A 143 20.75 -16.53 -19.30
CA THR A 143 20.45 -15.11 -19.50
C THR A 143 21.75 -14.38 -19.82
N ARG A 144 21.71 -13.51 -20.82
CA ARG A 144 22.81 -12.67 -21.29
C ARG A 144 22.55 -11.20 -21.03
N VAL A 145 23.63 -10.43 -20.98
CA VAL A 145 23.62 -8.97 -21.08
C VAL A 145 24.52 -8.51 -22.22
N VAL A 146 24.06 -7.52 -22.99
CA VAL A 146 24.82 -6.87 -24.08
C VAL A 146 24.71 -5.35 -23.98
N GLU A 147 25.77 -4.66 -24.40
CA GLU A 147 25.81 -3.19 -24.45
C GLU A 147 25.17 -2.67 -25.73
N LEU A 148 24.32 -1.64 -25.58
CA LEU A 148 23.65 -0.92 -26.65
C LEU A 148 24.11 0.54 -26.68
N ASP A 149 24.12 1.13 -27.87
CA ASP A 149 24.34 2.57 -28.04
C ASP A 149 23.04 3.30 -27.68
N PRO A 150 23.02 4.17 -26.65
CA PRO A 150 21.82 4.89 -26.21
C PRO A 150 21.24 5.83 -27.27
N LYS A 151 22.03 6.25 -28.27
CA LYS A 151 21.56 7.11 -29.37
C LYS A 151 20.84 6.34 -30.46
N THR A 152 21.15 5.06 -30.64
CA THR A 152 20.61 4.26 -31.74
C THR A 152 19.73 3.11 -31.27
N GLY A 153 19.86 2.70 -30.00
CA GLY A 153 19.23 1.52 -29.42
C GLY A 153 19.81 0.20 -29.92
N LYS A 154 20.90 0.23 -30.72
CA LYS A 154 21.52 -0.94 -31.35
C LYS A 154 22.74 -1.41 -30.56
N ARG A 155 23.09 -2.68 -30.74
CA ARG A 155 24.25 -3.30 -30.08
C ARG A 155 25.56 -2.64 -30.51
N VAL A 156 26.46 -2.40 -29.54
CA VAL A 156 27.74 -1.71 -29.77
C VAL A 156 28.77 -2.62 -30.43
N ASP A 157 28.90 -3.87 -29.97
CA ASP A 157 29.79 -4.88 -30.52
C ASP A 157 29.22 -6.31 -30.30
N SER A 158 29.97 -7.35 -30.66
CA SER A 158 29.53 -8.74 -30.51
C SER A 158 29.74 -9.32 -29.10
N LYS A 159 30.20 -8.53 -28.12
CA LYS A 159 30.43 -9.05 -26.76
C LYS A 159 29.10 -9.25 -26.05
N PHE A 160 29.08 -10.25 -25.19
CA PHE A 160 27.99 -10.55 -24.27
C PHE A 160 28.57 -11.13 -22.99
N THR A 161 27.81 -11.11 -21.91
CA THR A 161 28.14 -11.84 -20.67
C THR A 161 26.93 -12.66 -20.24
N ASN A 162 27.14 -13.93 -19.90
CA ASN A 162 26.12 -14.75 -19.26
C ASN A 162 26.04 -14.36 -17.77
N VAL A 163 24.84 -14.10 -17.26
CA VAL A 163 24.65 -13.50 -15.93
C VAL A 163 23.71 -14.28 -15.01
N ALA A 164 22.89 -15.18 -15.55
CA ALA A 164 22.02 -16.07 -14.79
C ALA A 164 21.65 -17.33 -15.59
N VAL A 165 21.07 -18.32 -14.91
CA VAL A 165 20.51 -19.56 -15.49
C VAL A 165 19.18 -19.91 -14.84
N ASN A 166 18.40 -20.81 -15.46
CA ASN A 166 17.15 -21.36 -14.91
C ASN A 166 16.11 -20.28 -14.51
N CYS A 167 16.06 -19.21 -15.30
CA CYS A 167 15.14 -18.09 -15.13
C CYS A 167 14.78 -17.48 -16.49
N GLU A 168 13.84 -16.56 -16.49
CA GLU A 168 13.46 -15.76 -17.65
C GLU A 168 12.98 -14.36 -17.25
N ALA A 169 12.45 -13.56 -18.20
CA ALA A 169 11.92 -12.21 -17.94
C ALA A 169 12.85 -11.35 -17.08
N THR A 170 14.13 -11.33 -17.47
CA THR A 170 15.17 -10.65 -16.71
C THR A 170 15.22 -9.17 -17.05
N THR A 171 15.39 -8.32 -16.04
CA THR A 171 15.67 -6.89 -16.20
C THR A 171 16.62 -6.42 -15.09
N MET A 172 17.13 -5.20 -15.21
CA MET A 172 18.08 -4.66 -14.24
C MET A 172 17.60 -3.34 -13.67
N ILE A 173 17.86 -3.13 -12.38
CA ILE A 173 17.68 -1.85 -11.70
C ILE A 173 18.97 -1.47 -10.96
N TYR A 174 19.15 -0.18 -10.70
CA TYR A 174 20.27 0.33 -9.91
C TYR A 174 19.77 1.03 -8.65
N HIS A 175 20.40 0.73 -7.51
CA HIS A 175 20.10 1.38 -6.23
C HIS A 175 21.32 1.34 -5.31
N ASP A 176 21.66 2.49 -4.72
CA ASP A 176 22.70 2.64 -3.70
C ASP A 176 24.04 1.94 -4.02
N GLY A 177 24.54 2.11 -5.24
CA GLY A 177 25.83 1.55 -5.65
C GLY A 177 25.79 0.06 -6.01
N TRP A 178 24.61 -0.50 -6.24
CA TRP A 178 24.41 -1.89 -6.64
C TRP A 178 23.52 -1.99 -7.87
N TYR A 179 23.89 -2.90 -8.76
CA TYR A 179 23.04 -3.39 -9.83
C TYR A 179 22.28 -4.61 -9.34
N TYR A 180 20.98 -4.64 -9.51
CA TYR A 180 20.12 -5.76 -9.16
C TYR A 180 19.61 -6.39 -10.45
N LEU A 181 19.94 -7.66 -10.69
CA LEU A 181 19.37 -8.44 -11.77
C LEU A 181 18.12 -9.12 -11.25
N LEU A 182 16.97 -8.70 -11.77
CA LEU A 182 15.68 -9.27 -11.47
C LEU A 182 15.38 -10.34 -12.50
N ALA A 183 14.77 -11.43 -12.07
CA ALA A 183 14.46 -12.57 -12.94
C ALA A 183 13.19 -13.28 -12.45
N THR A 184 12.44 -13.88 -13.36
CA THR A 184 11.26 -14.68 -13.01
C THR A 184 11.64 -16.17 -12.99
N HIS A 185 11.32 -16.84 -11.89
CA HIS A 185 11.51 -18.28 -11.72
C HIS A 185 10.14 -18.98 -11.68
N GLY A 186 10.11 -20.25 -12.07
CA GLY A 186 8.92 -21.10 -11.99
C GLY A 186 8.37 -21.48 -13.36
N SER A 187 7.11 -21.86 -13.45
CA SER A 187 6.52 -22.33 -14.71
C SER A 187 5.62 -21.28 -15.37
N CYS A 188 6.02 -20.76 -16.53
CA CYS A 188 5.18 -19.83 -17.30
C CYS A 188 3.85 -20.48 -17.68
N CYS A 189 2.88 -19.63 -17.98
CA CYS A 189 1.85 -19.94 -18.96
C CYS A 189 0.95 -21.10 -18.52
N ARG A 190 0.83 -21.28 -17.20
CA ARG A 190 0.04 -22.32 -16.52
C ARG A 190 -1.16 -21.75 -15.77
N GLY A 191 -1.38 -20.43 -15.88
CA GLY A 191 -2.50 -19.75 -15.24
C GLY A 191 -2.51 -20.01 -13.73
N ALA A 192 -3.63 -20.50 -13.21
CA ALA A 192 -3.80 -20.77 -11.78
C ALA A 192 -2.89 -21.89 -11.24
N ASP A 193 -2.23 -22.66 -12.11
CA ASP A 193 -1.27 -23.70 -11.73
C ASP A 193 0.20 -23.23 -11.93
N SER A 194 0.42 -21.92 -12.12
CA SER A 194 1.76 -21.37 -12.30
C SER A 194 2.58 -21.33 -11.00
N GLY A 195 3.85 -21.69 -11.09
CA GLY A 195 4.86 -21.50 -10.04
C GLY A 195 5.59 -20.14 -10.10
N TYR A 196 5.11 -19.16 -10.88
CA TYR A 196 5.82 -17.90 -11.11
C TYR A 196 6.07 -17.05 -9.87
N ASN A 197 7.29 -16.54 -9.79
CA ASN A 197 7.73 -15.61 -8.76
C ASN A 197 8.97 -14.82 -9.22
N ILE A 198 9.05 -13.56 -8.81
CA ILE A 198 10.13 -12.63 -9.14
C ILE A 198 11.24 -12.76 -8.10
N ARG A 199 12.46 -12.91 -8.59
CA ARG A 199 13.71 -13.10 -7.84
C ARG A 199 14.73 -12.02 -8.16
N VAL A 200 15.72 -11.87 -7.28
CA VAL A 200 16.80 -10.90 -7.46
C VAL A 200 18.15 -11.38 -6.92
N GLY A 201 19.21 -11.09 -7.65
CA GLY A 201 20.60 -11.05 -7.18
C GLY A 201 21.21 -9.67 -7.42
N ARG A 202 22.33 -9.33 -6.77
CA ARG A 202 22.99 -8.03 -6.96
C ARG A 202 24.49 -8.14 -7.23
N SER A 203 25.03 -7.13 -7.91
CA SER A 203 26.44 -7.01 -8.29
C SER A 203 26.93 -5.56 -8.17
N LYS A 204 28.25 -5.38 -8.09
CA LYS A 204 28.92 -4.08 -8.29
C LYS A 204 29.15 -3.73 -9.76
N LYS A 205 28.82 -4.62 -10.68
CA LYS A 205 28.98 -4.45 -12.13
C LYS A 205 27.74 -4.95 -12.86
N VAL A 206 27.37 -4.29 -13.95
CA VAL A 206 26.30 -4.73 -14.87
C VAL A 206 26.53 -6.16 -15.39
N THR A 207 27.79 -6.58 -15.51
CA THR A 207 28.17 -7.92 -15.99
C THR A 207 28.29 -8.97 -14.89
N GLY A 208 27.81 -8.69 -13.68
CA GLY A 208 27.84 -9.64 -12.57
C GLY A 208 29.23 -9.80 -11.90
N PRO A 209 29.44 -10.89 -11.14
CA PRO A 209 28.44 -11.92 -10.81
C PRO A 209 27.29 -11.36 -9.96
N PHE A 210 26.07 -11.85 -10.17
CA PHE A 210 24.90 -11.45 -9.40
C PHE A 210 24.65 -12.46 -8.29
N ILE A 211 24.85 -12.02 -7.05
CA ILE A 211 24.76 -12.87 -5.87
C ILE A 211 23.52 -12.50 -5.06
N ASP A 212 22.77 -13.50 -4.59
CA ASP A 212 21.60 -13.27 -3.75
C ASP A 212 21.95 -12.99 -2.28
N ASN A 213 20.93 -12.83 -1.43
CA ASN A 213 21.12 -12.49 -0.01
C ASN A 213 21.66 -13.65 0.84
N MET A 214 21.74 -14.86 0.29
CA MET A 214 22.28 -16.05 0.93
C MET A 214 23.68 -16.40 0.39
N GLY A 215 24.21 -15.62 -0.55
CA GLY A 215 25.53 -15.86 -1.15
C GLY A 215 25.50 -16.79 -2.35
N ILE A 216 24.33 -17.13 -2.90
CA ILE A 216 24.19 -18.02 -4.05
C ILE A 216 24.24 -17.19 -5.33
N ASP A 217 25.05 -17.61 -6.29
CA ASP A 217 25.15 -16.98 -7.61
C ASP A 217 23.90 -17.29 -8.45
N MET A 218 23.39 -16.31 -9.19
CA MET A 218 22.32 -16.52 -10.16
C MET A 218 22.74 -17.46 -11.30
N MET A 219 24.04 -17.64 -11.54
CA MET A 219 24.59 -18.68 -12.42
C MET A 219 24.48 -20.10 -11.84
N GLU A 220 24.12 -20.23 -10.57
CA GLU A 220 23.80 -21.50 -9.90
C GLU A 220 22.29 -21.61 -9.59
N GLY A 221 21.47 -20.70 -10.14
CA GLY A 221 20.03 -20.64 -9.90
C GLY A 221 19.63 -19.94 -8.58
N GLY A 222 20.53 -19.15 -8.00
CA GLY A 222 20.25 -18.30 -6.83
C GLY A 222 19.18 -17.25 -7.11
N GLY A 223 18.72 -16.57 -6.05
CA GLY A 223 17.74 -15.50 -6.17
C GLY A 223 16.93 -15.27 -4.89
N LYS A 224 17.04 -14.06 -4.35
CA LYS A 224 16.18 -13.61 -3.26
C LYS A 224 14.76 -13.38 -3.77
N LEU A 225 13.74 -13.83 -3.03
CA LEU A 225 12.34 -13.53 -3.34
C LEU A 225 12.06 -12.01 -3.24
N VAL A 226 11.47 -11.46 -4.30
CA VAL A 226 10.93 -10.09 -4.39
C VAL A 226 9.40 -10.12 -4.33
N CYS A 227 8.78 -10.94 -5.18
CA CYS A 227 7.32 -11.06 -5.28
C CYS A 227 6.95 -12.51 -5.64
N GLY A 228 5.90 -13.05 -5.04
CA GLY A 228 5.36 -14.37 -5.39
C GLY A 228 3.83 -14.34 -5.34
N SER A 229 3.19 -15.48 -5.59
CA SER A 229 1.73 -15.63 -5.43
C SER A 229 1.26 -15.24 -4.02
N GLY A 230 0.07 -14.64 -3.93
CA GLY A 230 -0.52 -14.21 -2.67
C GLY A 230 -2.04 -14.10 -2.75
N GLY A 231 -2.74 -14.63 -1.74
CA GLY A 231 -4.20 -14.59 -1.69
C GLY A 231 -4.84 -15.25 -2.90
N ARG A 232 -5.40 -14.43 -3.80
CA ARG A 232 -6.13 -14.84 -5.01
C ARG A 232 -5.41 -14.49 -6.31
N LEU A 233 -4.15 -14.07 -6.20
CA LEU A 233 -3.26 -13.68 -7.28
C LEU A 233 -2.12 -14.69 -7.39
N ILE A 234 -1.97 -15.31 -8.55
CA ILE A 234 -1.06 -16.45 -8.79
C ILE A 234 -0.04 -16.09 -9.85
N GLY A 235 1.22 -16.40 -9.59
CA GLY A 235 2.30 -16.35 -10.56
C GLY A 235 2.74 -14.93 -10.93
N ALA A 236 3.45 -14.24 -10.02
CA ALA A 236 4.03 -12.93 -10.33
C ALA A 236 5.21 -13.06 -11.30
N GLY A 237 5.19 -12.31 -12.39
CA GLY A 237 6.28 -12.31 -13.37
C GLY A 237 6.41 -10.99 -14.13
N HIS A 238 7.50 -10.88 -14.89
CA HIS A 238 7.74 -9.78 -15.83
C HIS A 238 7.82 -8.38 -15.17
N PHE A 239 8.82 -8.21 -14.30
CA PHE A 239 9.05 -6.97 -13.58
C PHE A 239 9.42 -5.80 -14.51
N GLY A 240 8.80 -4.64 -14.32
CA GLY A 240 9.22 -3.38 -14.93
C GLY A 240 9.24 -2.22 -13.93
N LEU A 241 10.39 -1.59 -13.70
CA LEU A 241 10.54 -0.51 -12.71
C LEU A 241 9.83 0.78 -13.16
N ILE A 242 9.11 1.41 -12.22
CA ILE A 242 8.52 2.73 -12.40
C ILE A 242 8.94 3.62 -11.21
N ASP A 243 9.92 4.50 -11.43
CA ASP A 243 10.34 5.47 -10.41
C ASP A 243 9.51 6.76 -10.55
N LEU A 244 8.69 7.05 -9.53
CA LEU A 244 7.84 8.25 -9.48
C LEU A 244 8.51 9.42 -8.75
N GLY A 245 9.76 9.23 -8.30
CA GLY A 245 10.48 10.17 -7.47
C GLY A 245 9.88 10.32 -6.07
N ASN A 246 10.43 11.24 -5.27
CA ASN A 246 9.90 11.60 -3.96
C ASN A 246 9.68 10.38 -3.04
N GLY A 247 10.61 9.42 -3.07
CA GLY A 247 10.55 8.21 -2.24
C GLY A 247 9.46 7.20 -2.64
N VAL A 248 8.83 7.33 -3.81
CA VAL A 248 7.86 6.36 -4.31
C VAL A 248 8.42 5.66 -5.55
N GLN A 249 8.62 4.36 -5.42
CA GLN A 249 8.92 3.46 -6.54
C GLN A 249 7.81 2.42 -6.63
N LYS A 250 7.43 2.08 -7.86
CA LYS A 250 6.49 1.00 -8.17
C LYS A 250 7.09 0.10 -9.22
N PHE A 251 6.46 -1.04 -9.47
CA PHE A 251 6.79 -1.89 -10.59
C PHE A 251 5.53 -2.45 -11.24
N SER A 252 5.55 -2.55 -12.56
CA SER A 252 4.58 -3.33 -13.32
C SER A 252 4.94 -4.80 -13.27
N LEU A 253 3.91 -5.63 -13.29
CA LEU A 253 4.00 -7.08 -13.45
C LEU A 253 2.74 -7.61 -14.12
N HIS A 254 2.74 -8.88 -14.50
CA HIS A 254 1.49 -9.63 -14.57
C HIS A 254 1.39 -10.65 -13.45
N TRP A 255 0.14 -10.97 -13.12
CA TRP A 255 -0.22 -12.24 -12.50
C TRP A 255 -0.59 -13.22 -13.59
N GLU A 256 -0.06 -14.43 -13.57
CA GLU A 256 -0.46 -15.54 -14.44
C GLU A 256 -1.95 -15.84 -14.32
N ALA A 257 -2.51 -15.71 -13.11
CA ALA A 257 -3.93 -15.82 -12.87
C ALA A 257 -4.39 -14.94 -11.71
N ASP A 258 -5.33 -14.04 -11.99
CA ASP A 258 -6.21 -13.43 -11.00
C ASP A 258 -7.50 -14.26 -10.90
N LEU A 259 -7.70 -14.93 -9.76
CA LEU A 259 -8.83 -15.84 -9.52
C LEU A 259 -10.16 -15.09 -9.37
N ASP A 260 -10.16 -13.80 -9.05
CA ASP A 260 -11.36 -12.96 -9.06
C ASP A 260 -11.72 -12.48 -10.46
N ARG A 261 -10.79 -12.60 -11.40
CA ARG A 261 -10.99 -12.30 -12.83
C ARG A 261 -11.04 -13.57 -13.69
N GLY A 262 -11.47 -14.68 -13.09
CA GLY A 262 -11.68 -15.95 -13.77
C GLY A 262 -10.37 -16.67 -14.14
N GLY A 263 -9.28 -16.38 -13.43
CA GLY A 263 -7.95 -16.94 -13.68
C GLY A 263 -7.24 -16.34 -14.89
N ALA A 264 -7.65 -15.16 -15.34
CA ALA A 264 -7.00 -14.46 -16.45
C ALA A 264 -5.65 -13.87 -16.02
N SER A 265 -4.71 -13.82 -16.97
CA SER A 265 -3.50 -13.02 -16.81
C SER A 265 -3.83 -11.54 -16.85
N VAL A 266 -3.38 -10.79 -15.85
CA VAL A 266 -3.73 -9.38 -15.67
C VAL A 266 -2.51 -8.55 -15.28
N LEU A 267 -2.51 -7.29 -15.73
CA LEU A 267 -1.59 -6.25 -15.27
C LEU A 267 -1.82 -6.00 -13.78
N ASP A 268 -0.75 -5.75 -13.06
CA ASP A 268 -0.78 -5.12 -11.75
C ASP A 268 0.37 -4.13 -11.61
N VAL A 269 0.26 -3.21 -10.65
CA VAL A 269 1.29 -2.24 -10.31
C VAL A 269 1.43 -2.16 -8.79
N LEU A 270 2.57 -2.60 -8.28
CA LEU A 270 2.83 -2.72 -6.84
C LEU A 270 3.97 -1.80 -6.40
N PRO A 271 4.02 -1.35 -5.13
CA PRO A 271 5.15 -0.59 -4.61
C PRO A 271 6.46 -1.42 -4.57
N VAL A 272 7.60 -0.75 -4.73
CA VAL A 272 8.93 -1.31 -4.41
C VAL A 272 9.37 -0.76 -3.07
N LEU A 273 9.68 -1.65 -2.13
CA LEU A 273 10.26 -1.30 -0.83
C LEU A 273 11.70 -1.78 -0.75
N TRP A 274 12.51 -1.11 0.07
CA TRP A 274 13.90 -1.43 0.30
C TRP A 274 14.10 -1.86 1.74
N LYS A 275 14.40 -3.15 1.94
CA LYS A 275 14.67 -3.73 3.26
C LYS A 275 16.06 -4.32 3.28
N ASP A 276 16.90 -3.83 4.20
CA ASP A 276 18.30 -4.27 4.34
C ASP A 276 19.09 -4.20 3.02
N GLY A 277 18.79 -3.20 2.19
CA GLY A 277 19.38 -3.01 0.87
C GLY A 277 18.92 -4.01 -0.20
N TRP A 278 17.73 -4.60 -0.05
CA TRP A 278 17.12 -5.48 -1.05
C TRP A 278 15.72 -5.00 -1.43
N PRO A 279 15.35 -5.09 -2.73
CA PRO A 279 13.99 -4.79 -3.15
C PRO A 279 13.04 -5.91 -2.69
N ILE A 280 11.87 -5.52 -2.23
CA ILE A 280 10.74 -6.41 -1.95
C ILE A 280 9.46 -5.75 -2.50
N ALA A 281 8.48 -6.56 -2.89
CA ALA A 281 7.16 -6.04 -3.22
C ALA A 281 6.48 -5.47 -1.97
N GLY A 282 5.95 -4.26 -2.08
CA GLY A 282 4.99 -3.70 -1.14
C GLY A 282 3.55 -4.09 -1.53
N ASP A 283 2.61 -3.60 -0.74
CA ASP A 283 1.17 -3.78 -0.98
C ASP A 283 0.55 -2.43 -1.35
N ASN A 284 -0.37 -2.43 -2.31
CA ASN A 284 -1.27 -1.27 -2.48
C ASN A 284 -2.14 -1.09 -1.22
N PHE A 285 -2.54 0.16 -0.95
CA PHE A 285 -3.27 0.48 0.27
C PHE A 285 -4.59 -0.29 0.36
N LYS A 286 -4.88 -0.89 1.52
CA LYS A 286 -6.08 -1.71 1.76
C LYS A 286 -7.13 -0.90 2.51
N GLU A 287 -8.38 -1.01 2.11
CA GLU A 287 -9.49 -0.41 2.84
C GLU A 287 -9.60 -0.97 4.27
N GLY A 288 -10.13 -0.19 5.20
CA GLY A 288 -10.27 -0.63 6.58
C GLY A 288 -10.43 0.50 7.59
N ALA A 289 -10.58 0.12 8.86
CA ALA A 289 -10.51 1.05 9.98
C ALA A 289 -9.09 1.13 10.52
N TYR A 290 -8.60 2.35 10.72
CA TYR A 290 -7.22 2.64 11.08
C TYR A 290 -7.12 3.70 12.17
N GLU A 291 -6.11 3.56 13.01
CA GLU A 291 -5.40 4.69 13.59
C GLU A 291 -4.35 5.18 12.57
N ILE A 292 -4.27 6.49 12.36
CA ILE A 292 -3.28 7.12 11.48
C ILE A 292 -2.21 7.78 12.36
N GLU A 293 -1.09 7.09 12.57
CA GLU A 293 -0.01 7.50 13.48
C GLU A 293 1.13 8.21 12.72
N SER A 294 1.59 9.35 13.25
CA SER A 294 2.77 10.04 12.74
C SER A 294 4.05 9.30 13.15
N VAL A 295 4.85 8.88 12.17
CA VAL A 295 6.17 8.26 12.43
C VAL A 295 7.07 9.16 13.27
N ARG A 296 7.03 10.48 13.02
CA ARG A 296 7.86 11.45 13.72
C ARG A 296 7.57 11.53 15.22
N THR A 297 6.32 11.37 15.63
CA THR A 297 5.89 11.75 16.99
C THR A 297 5.19 10.65 17.78
N GLY A 298 4.77 9.56 17.12
CA GLY A 298 3.96 8.51 17.74
C GLY A 298 2.56 8.97 18.16
N THR A 299 2.10 10.13 17.66
CA THR A 299 0.75 10.65 17.92
C THR A 299 -0.17 10.38 16.72
N ALA A 300 -1.44 10.14 17.01
CA ALA A 300 -2.49 9.81 16.07
C ALA A 300 -3.22 11.07 15.58
N LEU A 301 -3.64 11.05 14.33
CA LEU A 301 -4.58 12.03 13.76
C LEU A 301 -5.95 11.90 14.43
N GLU A 302 -6.56 13.01 14.84
CA GLU A 302 -7.89 13.00 15.47
C GLU A 302 -8.72 14.26 15.17
N LEU A 303 -10.03 14.17 15.40
CA LEU A 303 -10.86 15.38 15.48
C LEU A 303 -10.49 16.23 16.71
N ALA A 304 -10.48 17.55 16.56
CA ALA A 304 -10.30 18.49 17.65
C ALA A 304 -11.58 18.64 18.50
N VAL A 305 -11.97 17.56 19.19
CA VAL A 305 -13.09 17.53 20.14
C VAL A 305 -12.60 17.32 21.56
N GLU A 306 -13.47 17.58 22.54
CA GLU A 306 -13.19 17.23 23.93
C GLU A 306 -13.12 15.70 24.08
N GLY A 307 -11.97 15.21 24.53
CA GLY A 307 -11.75 13.78 24.71
C GLY A 307 -12.47 13.26 25.95
N VAL A 308 -13.27 12.19 25.78
CA VAL A 308 -13.90 11.48 26.90
C VAL A 308 -13.06 10.23 27.22
N PRO A 309 -12.61 10.01 28.47
CA PRO A 309 -11.82 8.84 28.82
C PRO A 309 -12.49 7.52 28.41
N VAL A 310 -11.74 6.64 27.77
CA VAL A 310 -12.20 5.29 27.43
C VAL A 310 -12.44 4.51 28.73
N GLY A 311 -13.60 3.84 28.82
CA GLY A 311 -14.06 3.22 30.07
C GLY A 311 -14.73 4.18 31.05
N GLY A 312 -14.94 5.45 30.66
CA GLY A 312 -15.68 6.44 31.44
C GLY A 312 -14.83 7.16 32.50
N PRO A 313 -15.37 8.23 33.11
CA PRO A 313 -14.68 8.97 34.14
C PRO A 313 -14.42 8.09 35.37
N ARG A 314 -13.21 8.16 35.93
CA ARG A 314 -12.92 7.55 37.23
C ARG A 314 -13.79 8.24 38.29
N SER A 315 -14.57 7.45 39.05
CA SER A 315 -15.18 7.96 40.28
C SER A 315 -14.04 8.37 41.22
N ARG A 316 -13.89 9.68 41.47
CA ARG A 316 -13.04 10.17 42.54
C ARG A 316 -13.69 9.69 43.82
N GLY A 317 -13.19 8.57 44.37
CA GLY A 317 -13.65 8.04 45.65
C GLY A 317 -13.78 9.20 46.62
N GLY A 318 -14.99 9.44 47.12
CA GLY A 318 -15.28 10.56 47.99
C GLY A 318 -14.24 10.59 49.10
N ARG A 319 -13.57 11.74 49.29
CA ARG A 319 -12.88 12.03 50.54
C ARG A 319 -13.90 11.73 51.63
N GLY A 320 -13.63 10.74 52.47
CA GLY A 320 -14.46 10.43 53.63
C GLY A 320 -14.60 11.69 54.46
N ALA A 321 -15.70 12.41 54.27
CA ALA A 321 -16.14 13.45 55.17
C ALA A 321 -16.69 12.74 56.40
N GLY A 322 -15.80 12.44 57.34
CA GLY A 322 -16.19 12.25 58.73
C GLY A 322 -16.73 13.57 59.25
N LEU A 323 -18.04 13.79 59.08
CA LEU A 323 -18.78 14.81 59.80
C LEU A 323 -19.98 14.12 60.42
N GLY A 324 -19.86 13.85 61.73
CA GLY A 324 -20.98 13.48 62.57
C GLY A 324 -22.01 14.61 62.56
N GLY A 325 -23.16 14.35 61.93
CA GLY A 325 -24.36 15.15 62.07
C GLY A 325 -25.38 14.33 62.84
N ALA A 326 -25.58 14.67 64.11
CA ALA A 326 -26.61 14.11 64.96
C ALA A 326 -28.01 14.39 64.38
N ALA A 327 -28.84 13.36 64.27
CA ALA A 327 -30.26 13.49 64.00
C ALA A 327 -31.00 13.98 65.26
N PRO A 328 -32.03 14.85 65.13
CA PRO A 328 -32.75 15.37 66.28
C PRO A 328 -33.79 14.38 66.81
N ASN A 329 -34.02 14.54 68.11
CA ASN A 329 -34.84 13.75 69.00
C ASN A 329 -36.33 14.10 68.83
N GLU A 330 -37.18 13.14 68.48
CA GLU A 330 -38.64 13.26 68.65
C GLU A 330 -39.11 12.30 69.75
N ARG A 331 -39.77 12.85 70.77
CA ARG A 331 -40.45 12.14 71.86
C ARG A 331 -41.96 12.37 71.79
N GLY A 332 -42.69 11.28 72.04
CA GLY A 332 -44.11 11.25 72.48
C GLY A 332 -44.88 10.23 71.64
N GLY A 333 -45.61 9.24 72.16
CA GLY A 333 -46.04 8.85 73.51
C GLY A 333 -47.36 8.06 73.36
N GLY A 334 -47.55 6.98 74.13
CA GLY A 334 -48.81 6.20 74.21
C GLY A 334 -48.66 4.74 73.77
N GLU A 335 -48.33 3.81 74.68
CA GLU A 335 -49.26 2.95 75.47
C GLU A 335 -49.94 1.81 74.68
N GLY A 336 -49.72 0.55 75.09
CA GLY A 336 -50.57 -0.57 74.65
C GLY A 336 -50.01 -2.00 74.71
N ARG A 337 -49.84 -2.53 75.93
CA ARG A 337 -50.09 -3.93 76.37
C ARG A 337 -49.56 -5.15 75.57
N GLY A 338 -48.74 -5.96 76.26
CA GLY A 338 -49.11 -7.36 76.58
C GLY A 338 -48.25 -8.50 76.01
N GLY A 339 -47.61 -9.27 76.91
CA GLY A 339 -47.57 -10.74 76.81
C GLY A 339 -46.25 -11.46 76.47
N ALA A 340 -45.40 -11.66 77.48
CA ALA A 340 -44.61 -12.85 77.88
C ALA A 340 -43.87 -13.81 76.90
N PRO A 341 -42.80 -14.52 77.39
CA PRO A 341 -41.71 -15.06 76.57
C PRO A 341 -41.56 -16.60 76.60
N GLY A 342 -40.70 -17.14 75.73
CA GLY A 342 -40.18 -18.51 75.80
C GLY A 342 -39.96 -19.09 74.39
N ALA A 343 -38.95 -19.89 74.08
CA ALA A 343 -37.93 -20.54 74.88
C ALA A 343 -36.76 -20.92 73.95
N ALA A 344 -35.59 -21.12 74.56
CA ALA A 344 -34.39 -21.63 73.92
C ALA A 344 -34.44 -23.15 73.68
N SER A 345 -33.87 -23.59 72.55
CA SER A 345 -33.16 -24.86 72.37
C SER A 345 -32.51 -24.77 70.98
N GLY A 346 -31.19 -24.80 70.81
CA GLY A 346 -30.28 -25.85 71.28
C GLY A 346 -30.00 -26.78 70.10
N GLY A 347 -28.97 -26.47 69.31
CA GLY A 347 -28.57 -27.27 68.15
C GLY A 347 -27.22 -26.82 67.61
N GLN A 348 -26.15 -27.37 68.18
CA GLN A 348 -24.78 -27.29 67.67
C GLN A 348 -24.66 -27.98 66.31
N GLY A 349 -23.92 -27.36 65.39
CA GLY A 349 -23.47 -28.02 64.16
C GLY A 349 -22.48 -27.16 63.39
N GLY A 350 -21.19 -27.46 63.56
CA GLY A 350 -20.15 -27.20 62.57
C GLY A 350 -19.63 -25.76 62.47
N GLY A 351 -18.63 -25.44 63.29
CA GLY A 351 -17.71 -24.38 62.95
C GLY A 351 -16.78 -24.83 61.83
N GLU A 352 -16.75 -24.09 60.73
CA GLU A 352 -15.51 -23.88 60.00
C GLU A 352 -15.39 -22.41 59.67
N SER A 353 -14.26 -21.86 60.09
CA SER A 353 -13.86 -20.46 60.07
C SER A 353 -14.10 -19.82 58.71
N GLY A 354 -14.96 -18.80 58.69
CA GLY A 354 -14.99 -17.81 57.63
C GLY A 354 -13.61 -17.17 57.49
N ARG A 355 -12.85 -17.62 56.48
CA ARG A 355 -11.74 -16.84 55.95
C ARG A 355 -12.33 -15.51 55.50
N ARG A 356 -12.02 -14.46 56.26
CA ARG A 356 -12.17 -13.07 55.85
C ARG A 356 -11.51 -12.94 54.48
N GLY A 357 -12.31 -12.91 53.42
CA GLY A 357 -11.86 -12.49 52.10
C GLY A 357 -11.42 -11.05 52.23
N GLY A 358 -10.11 -10.84 52.37
CA GLY A 358 -9.50 -9.52 52.31
C GLY A 358 -9.89 -8.89 50.99
N GLY A 359 -10.67 -7.82 51.07
CA GLY A 359 -11.08 -7.07 49.90
C GLY A 359 -9.85 -6.55 49.18
N PHE A 360 -9.66 -6.97 47.93
CA PHE A 360 -8.87 -6.23 46.96
C PHE A 360 -9.68 -4.97 46.58
N GLY A 361 -9.81 -4.05 47.54
CA GLY A 361 -10.30 -2.70 47.28
C GLY A 361 -9.23 -1.99 46.48
N GLY A 362 -9.44 -1.88 45.16
CA GLY A 362 -8.53 -1.21 44.25
C GLY A 362 -8.24 0.20 44.75
N GLY A 363 -6.99 0.45 45.16
CA GLY A 363 -6.52 1.77 45.56
C GLY A 363 -6.50 2.76 44.39
N MET A 364 -5.78 3.87 44.52
CA MET A 364 -5.66 4.91 43.47
C MET A 364 -5.19 4.36 42.09
N PHE A 365 -4.55 3.19 42.08
CA PHE A 365 -4.09 2.48 40.88
C PHE A 365 -4.96 1.28 40.50
N GLY A 366 -6.08 1.04 41.20
CA GLY A 366 -7.06 0.02 40.85
C GLY A 366 -7.82 0.42 39.59
N GLY A 367 -7.88 -0.48 38.60
CA GLY A 367 -8.72 -0.30 37.41
C GLY A 367 -10.20 -0.18 37.76
N THR A 368 -10.99 0.43 36.87
CA THR A 368 -12.44 0.64 37.06
C THR A 368 -13.30 -0.53 36.62
N SER A 369 -12.77 -1.45 35.82
CA SER A 369 -13.48 -2.62 35.27
C SER A 369 -12.89 -3.94 35.77
N ARG A 370 -13.72 -4.98 35.83
CA ARG A 370 -13.29 -6.37 36.13
C ARG A 370 -12.77 -7.14 34.90
N GLY A 371 -12.67 -6.49 33.74
CA GLY A 371 -12.23 -7.09 32.48
C GLY A 371 -11.71 -6.02 31.49
N PRO A 372 -11.24 -6.42 30.29
CA PRO A 372 -10.75 -5.49 29.28
C PRO A 372 -11.75 -4.39 28.97
N ILE A 373 -11.27 -3.16 28.86
CA ILE A 373 -12.10 -2.02 28.42
C ILE A 373 -12.05 -2.00 26.90
N PRO A 374 -13.18 -2.13 26.19
CA PRO A 374 -13.18 -2.07 24.73
C PRO A 374 -12.81 -0.67 24.23
N PRO A 375 -12.28 -0.54 23.01
CA PRO A 375 -12.13 0.75 22.34
C PRO A 375 -13.47 1.50 22.31
N GLN A 376 -13.43 2.84 22.43
CA GLN A 376 -14.63 3.66 22.52
C GLN A 376 -15.48 3.60 21.24
N ASP A 377 -16.78 3.41 21.39
CA ASP A 377 -17.73 3.45 20.28
C ASP A 377 -18.14 4.91 20.01
N VAL A 378 -18.25 5.29 18.74
CA VAL A 378 -18.57 6.66 18.36
C VAL A 378 -19.93 7.11 18.89
N ALA A 379 -20.91 6.21 19.01
CA ALA A 379 -22.23 6.52 19.56
C ALA A 379 -22.19 6.95 21.04
N GLN A 380 -21.10 6.64 21.76
CA GLN A 380 -20.93 7.04 23.16
C GLN A 380 -20.59 8.53 23.32
N VAL A 381 -20.04 9.18 22.29
CA VAL A 381 -19.44 10.51 22.41
C VAL A 381 -19.86 11.49 21.32
N SER A 382 -20.26 11.01 20.15
CA SER A 382 -20.47 11.86 18.97
C SER A 382 -21.64 12.83 19.09
N THR A 383 -22.61 12.54 19.95
CA THR A 383 -23.74 13.44 20.25
C THR A 383 -23.30 14.75 20.92
N ASN A 384 -22.10 14.77 21.51
CA ASN A 384 -21.52 15.96 22.15
C ASN A 384 -20.54 16.71 21.24
N TRP A 385 -20.29 16.22 20.01
CA TRP A 385 -19.38 16.89 19.08
C TRP A 385 -20.04 18.11 18.43
N PRO A 386 -19.27 19.18 18.09
CA PRO A 386 -19.80 20.35 17.42
C PRO A 386 -20.55 20.02 16.12
N ILE A 387 -21.65 20.73 15.86
CA ILE A 387 -22.34 20.67 14.57
C ILE A 387 -21.49 21.44 13.54
N GLY A 388 -21.36 20.90 12.33
CA GLY A 388 -20.58 21.53 11.25
C GLY A 388 -19.14 21.02 11.18
N ASN A 389 -18.27 21.86 10.62
CA ASN A 389 -16.86 21.56 10.42
C ASN A 389 -16.12 21.44 11.75
N ILE A 390 -15.18 20.50 11.84
CA ILE A 390 -14.34 20.29 13.01
C ILE A 390 -12.88 20.27 12.57
N ASP A 391 -12.03 21.00 13.29
CA ASP A 391 -10.59 21.03 13.01
C ASP A 391 -9.93 19.67 13.27
N ILE A 392 -8.78 19.47 12.64
CA ILE A 392 -7.96 18.26 12.80
C ILE A 392 -6.77 18.58 13.69
N ARG A 393 -6.44 17.65 14.60
CA ARG A 393 -5.26 17.76 15.46
C ARG A 393 -4.57 16.40 15.62
N MET A 394 -3.54 16.36 16.45
CA MET A 394 -2.85 15.13 16.80
C MET A 394 -2.78 14.95 18.32
N SER A 395 -2.83 13.70 18.79
CA SER A 395 -2.63 13.36 20.21
C SER A 395 -2.24 11.89 20.39
N ASN A 396 -1.87 11.49 21.61
CA ASN A 396 -1.60 10.08 21.90
C ASN A 396 -2.84 9.24 21.59
N TYR A 397 -2.63 8.08 20.98
CA TYR A 397 -3.73 7.14 20.77
C TYR A 397 -4.21 6.58 22.10
N MET A 398 -5.50 6.75 22.36
CA MET A 398 -6.15 6.34 23.61
C MET A 398 -7.37 5.45 23.32
N CYS A 399 -7.45 4.83 22.15
CA CYS A 399 -8.59 4.02 21.70
C CYS A 399 -9.91 4.82 21.63
N GLN A 400 -9.84 6.14 21.50
CA GLN A 400 -11.01 7.03 21.46
C GLN A 400 -11.66 7.05 20.09
N ALA A 401 -12.96 7.33 20.03
CA ALA A 401 -13.72 7.23 18.78
C ALA A 401 -13.26 8.25 17.73
N GLN A 402 -12.87 9.47 18.15
CA GLN A 402 -12.42 10.51 17.22
C GLN A 402 -11.01 10.29 16.63
N GLN A 403 -10.34 9.21 17.01
CA GLN A 403 -9.00 8.81 16.54
C GLN A 403 -9.06 7.63 15.55
N LYS A 404 -10.28 7.13 15.25
CA LYS A 404 -10.50 5.96 14.40
C LYS A 404 -11.05 6.40 13.07
N TRP A 405 -10.32 6.06 12.00
CA TRP A 405 -10.61 6.48 10.65
C TRP A 405 -10.93 5.28 9.76
N THR A 406 -12.10 5.27 9.14
CA THR A 406 -12.41 4.36 8.04
C THR A 406 -11.87 4.93 6.75
N VAL A 407 -11.02 4.17 6.06
CA VAL A 407 -10.48 4.52 4.74
C VAL A 407 -11.10 3.59 3.71
N THR A 408 -11.74 4.17 2.68
CA THR A 408 -12.50 3.41 1.68
C THR A 408 -12.23 3.94 0.27
N PRO A 409 -12.00 3.06 -0.72
CA PRO A 409 -11.95 3.44 -2.13
C PRO A 409 -13.21 4.19 -2.55
N VAL A 410 -13.07 5.23 -3.37
CA VAL A 410 -14.20 5.98 -3.90
C VAL A 410 -14.54 5.47 -5.29
N ALA A 411 -15.67 4.79 -5.42
CA ALA A 411 -16.19 4.35 -6.70
C ALA A 411 -16.35 5.55 -7.66
N ASN A 412 -15.86 5.40 -8.89
CA ASN A 412 -15.83 6.46 -9.91
C ASN A 412 -15.04 7.73 -9.52
N GLY A 413 -14.24 7.70 -8.44
CA GLY A 413 -13.38 8.82 -8.02
C GLY A 413 -12.11 9.01 -8.87
N GLY A 414 -11.84 8.09 -9.80
CA GLY A 414 -10.58 7.93 -10.52
C GLY A 414 -9.50 7.29 -9.64
N GLY A 415 -8.26 7.29 -10.12
CA GLY A 415 -7.13 6.85 -9.32
C GLY A 415 -5.80 7.51 -9.66
N TYR A 416 -4.76 6.82 -9.27
CA TYR A 416 -3.37 7.08 -9.59
C TYR A 416 -2.71 5.74 -9.90
N LEU A 417 -1.49 5.76 -10.41
CA LEU A 417 -0.81 4.55 -10.87
C LEU A 417 -0.85 3.42 -9.83
N GLY A 418 -1.62 2.35 -10.10
CA GLY A 418 -1.78 1.18 -9.23
C GLY A 418 -2.84 1.27 -8.12
N SER A 419 -3.59 2.36 -7.96
CA SER A 419 -4.56 2.47 -6.84
C SER A 419 -5.68 3.49 -7.09
N PRO A 420 -6.87 3.30 -6.48
CA PRO A 420 -7.95 4.27 -6.56
C PRO A 420 -7.70 5.44 -5.60
N TYR A 421 -8.44 6.54 -5.76
CA TYR A 421 -8.56 7.53 -4.68
C TYR A 421 -9.42 7.00 -3.53
N PHE A 422 -9.10 7.46 -2.32
CA PHE A 422 -9.76 7.05 -1.09
C PHE A 422 -10.48 8.24 -0.44
N LYS A 423 -11.56 7.95 0.28
CA LYS A 423 -12.11 8.84 1.31
C LYS A 423 -11.64 8.36 2.68
N ILE A 424 -11.48 9.30 3.61
CA ILE A 424 -11.05 9.04 4.99
C ILE A 424 -12.11 9.62 5.91
N THR A 425 -12.91 8.78 6.58
CA THR A 425 -14.01 9.22 7.45
C THR A 425 -13.80 8.77 8.88
N ILE A 426 -14.41 9.45 9.86
CA ILE A 426 -14.42 8.94 11.23
C ILE A 426 -15.30 7.69 11.31
N ALA A 427 -14.75 6.61 11.86
CA ALA A 427 -15.40 5.31 11.90
C ALA A 427 -16.78 5.39 12.55
N GLY A 428 -17.79 4.86 11.84
CA GLY A 428 -19.20 4.88 12.28
C GLY A 428 -19.93 6.22 12.05
N THR A 429 -19.34 7.15 11.29
CA THR A 429 -19.96 8.43 10.92
C THR A 429 -19.70 8.78 9.45
N ASP A 430 -20.42 9.77 8.93
CA ASP A 430 -20.16 10.34 7.60
C ASP A 430 -19.11 11.45 7.61
N ARG A 431 -18.59 11.84 8.78
CA ARG A 431 -17.63 12.94 8.90
C ARG A 431 -16.35 12.59 8.15
N THR A 432 -15.97 13.41 7.18
CA THR A 432 -14.87 13.12 6.24
C THR A 432 -13.73 14.10 6.39
N LEU A 433 -12.51 13.60 6.36
CA LEU A 433 -11.31 14.41 6.22
C LEU A 433 -11.31 15.06 4.83
N ALA A 434 -11.07 16.36 4.80
CA ALA A 434 -11.04 17.18 3.60
C ALA A 434 -9.98 18.28 3.72
N VAL A 435 -9.74 18.94 2.60
CA VAL A 435 -9.01 20.21 2.56
C VAL A 435 -10.03 21.35 2.57
N GLY A 436 -9.91 22.26 3.53
CA GLY A 436 -10.76 23.43 3.68
C GLY A 436 -10.49 24.49 2.62
N GLU A 437 -11.38 25.48 2.55
CA GLU A 437 -11.25 26.62 1.61
C GLU A 437 -9.98 27.45 1.85
N ASP A 438 -9.46 27.44 3.08
CA ASP A 438 -8.21 28.07 3.48
C ASP A 438 -6.96 27.24 3.16
N GLY A 439 -7.14 26.02 2.65
CA GLY A 439 -6.06 25.08 2.33
C GLY A 439 -5.60 24.23 3.53
N GLU A 440 -6.24 24.35 4.69
CA GLU A 440 -5.92 23.56 5.88
C GLU A 440 -6.78 22.29 6.00
N LEU A 441 -6.42 21.40 6.92
CA LEU A 441 -7.18 20.17 7.16
C LEU A 441 -8.45 20.44 7.95
N VAL A 442 -9.56 19.84 7.51
CA VAL A 442 -10.85 19.94 8.19
C VAL A 442 -11.62 18.62 8.12
N ALA A 443 -12.43 18.32 9.13
CA ALA A 443 -13.46 17.29 9.05
C ALA A 443 -14.81 17.92 8.70
N LEU A 444 -15.29 17.66 7.48
CA LEU A 444 -16.61 18.08 7.03
C LEU A 444 -17.69 17.15 7.62
N PRO A 445 -18.96 17.62 7.78
CA PRO A 445 -20.04 16.82 8.34
C PRO A 445 -20.36 15.53 7.58
N ALA A 446 -20.15 15.54 6.26
CA ALA A 446 -20.49 14.43 5.37
C ALA A 446 -19.58 14.41 4.14
N PHE A 447 -19.36 13.22 3.58
CA PHE A 447 -18.74 13.04 2.28
C PHE A 447 -19.70 13.40 1.14
N THR A 448 -19.27 14.26 0.23
CA THR A 448 -20.01 14.74 -0.95
C THR A 448 -19.40 14.27 -2.27
N GLY A 449 -18.17 13.73 -2.25
CA GLY A 449 -17.45 13.29 -3.45
C GLY A 449 -16.63 14.38 -4.13
N GLY A 450 -16.48 15.55 -3.51
CA GLY A 450 -15.59 16.61 -4.01
C GLY A 450 -14.13 16.18 -3.99
N ASP A 451 -13.33 16.68 -4.94
CA ASP A 451 -11.90 16.35 -5.05
C ASP A 451 -11.12 16.73 -3.79
N GLU A 452 -11.60 17.70 -3.02
CA GLU A 452 -11.05 18.12 -1.72
C GLU A 452 -11.19 17.07 -0.61
N GLN A 453 -12.00 16.04 -0.83
CA GLN A 453 -12.25 14.92 0.08
C GLN A 453 -11.58 13.63 -0.38
N LEU A 454 -10.84 13.67 -1.50
CA LEU A 454 -10.21 12.52 -2.12
C LEU A 454 -8.70 12.51 -1.84
N TRP A 455 -8.23 11.35 -1.42
CA TRP A 455 -6.88 11.15 -0.92
C TRP A 455 -6.15 10.05 -1.71
N ARG A 456 -4.92 10.35 -2.09
CA ARG A 456 -3.94 9.40 -2.59
C ARG A 456 -3.06 8.94 -1.42
N ILE A 457 -2.82 7.63 -1.34
CA ILE A 457 -2.08 6.99 -0.26
C ILE A 457 -1.01 6.09 -0.87
N ASP A 458 0.22 6.61 -0.97
CA ASP A 458 1.34 5.86 -1.53
C ASP A 458 2.17 5.23 -0.42
N GLN A 459 2.58 3.98 -0.63
CA GLN A 459 3.65 3.39 0.16
C GLN A 459 4.99 3.95 -0.32
N LEU A 460 5.79 4.46 0.62
CA LEU A 460 7.16 4.92 0.39
C LEU A 460 8.13 3.74 0.40
N THR A 461 9.31 3.92 -0.18
CA THR A 461 10.35 2.89 -0.27
C THR A 461 10.81 2.34 1.09
N ASP A 462 10.62 3.10 2.17
CA ASP A 462 10.93 2.68 3.55
C ASP A 462 9.77 1.92 4.25
N GLY A 463 8.65 1.69 3.55
CA GLY A 463 7.47 1.00 4.04
C GLY A 463 6.45 1.88 4.77
N THR A 464 6.77 3.15 5.03
CA THR A 464 5.82 4.12 5.58
C THR A 464 4.85 4.63 4.50
N TRP A 465 3.80 5.34 4.92
CA TRP A 465 2.79 5.86 4.00
C TRP A 465 2.84 7.37 3.87
N ARG A 466 2.63 7.85 2.66
CA ARG A 466 2.40 9.26 2.34
C ARG A 466 0.94 9.46 1.95
N VAL A 467 0.30 10.46 2.54
CA VAL A 467 -1.10 10.84 2.24
C VAL A 467 -1.11 12.20 1.55
N THR A 468 -1.67 12.29 0.35
CA THR A 468 -1.73 13.51 -0.47
C THR A 468 -3.16 13.75 -0.97
N PRO A 469 -3.66 15.00 -1.00
CA PRO A 469 -4.97 15.28 -1.61
C PRO A 469 -4.94 15.05 -3.12
N LYS A 470 -6.10 14.78 -3.73
CA LYS A 470 -6.25 14.60 -5.18
C LYS A 470 -6.00 15.89 -5.97
N PHE A 471 -6.58 17.00 -5.53
CA PHE A 471 -6.48 18.25 -6.29
C PHE A 471 -5.13 18.94 -6.08
N ALA A 472 -4.59 19.52 -7.15
CA ALA A 472 -3.31 20.22 -7.12
C ALA A 472 -3.45 21.57 -6.42
N SER A 473 -2.45 21.94 -5.61
CA SER A 473 -2.35 23.31 -5.09
C SER A 473 -2.32 24.32 -6.25
N ALA A 474 -2.77 25.56 -6.01
CA ALA A 474 -2.68 26.63 -7.01
C ALA A 474 -1.23 26.86 -7.50
N ALA A 475 -0.24 26.54 -6.65
CA ALA A 475 1.19 26.58 -6.96
C ALA A 475 1.73 25.33 -7.68
N LYS A 476 0.89 24.32 -7.96
CA LYS A 476 1.25 22.99 -8.51
C LYS A 476 2.32 22.25 -7.71
N GLU A 477 2.49 22.57 -6.44
CA GLU A 477 3.39 21.85 -5.55
C GLU A 477 2.72 20.59 -5.01
N LEU A 478 3.50 19.51 -4.85
CA LEU A 478 3.07 18.28 -4.19
C LEU A 478 2.94 18.52 -2.69
N LEU A 479 1.71 18.67 -2.21
CA LEU A 479 1.39 18.77 -0.79
C LEU A 479 1.10 17.38 -0.22
N ALA A 480 1.48 17.18 1.05
CA ALA A 480 1.22 15.97 1.80
C ALA A 480 0.80 16.28 3.23
N LEU A 481 0.02 15.37 3.82
CA LEU A 481 -0.30 15.37 5.24
C LEU A 481 0.98 15.42 6.06
N SER A 482 1.11 16.43 6.92
CA SER A 482 2.33 16.73 7.65
C SER A 482 2.06 17.03 9.12
N ALA A 483 2.82 16.40 10.00
CA ALA A 483 2.81 16.70 11.43
C ALA A 483 3.58 17.98 11.76
N ILE A 484 3.00 18.87 12.57
CA ILE A 484 3.66 20.04 13.18
C ILE A 484 3.62 19.90 14.70
N GLY A 485 4.81 19.88 15.33
CA GLY A 485 4.96 19.43 16.70
C GLY A 485 4.33 18.05 16.92
N SER A 486 3.85 17.80 18.14
CA SER A 486 3.15 16.57 18.53
C SER A 486 1.62 16.76 18.62
N SER A 487 1.09 17.89 18.15
CA SER A 487 -0.30 18.28 18.44
C SER A 487 -1.09 18.78 17.25
N PHE A 488 -0.45 19.05 16.11
CA PHE A 488 -1.13 19.65 14.95
C PHE A 488 -0.77 18.93 13.65
N ALA A 489 -1.71 18.84 12.73
CA ALA A 489 -1.53 18.31 11.38
C ALA A 489 -1.95 19.38 10.35
N THR A 490 -1.26 19.42 9.22
CA THR A 490 -1.54 20.35 8.11
C THR A 490 -1.20 19.69 6.77
N LEU A 491 -1.33 20.45 5.68
CA LEU A 491 -0.74 20.13 4.38
C LEU A 491 0.53 20.96 4.17
N ALA A 492 1.64 20.29 3.89
CA ALA A 492 2.90 20.95 3.59
C ALA A 492 3.55 20.34 2.35
N LYS A 493 4.40 21.13 1.68
CA LYS A 493 5.23 20.66 0.57
C LYS A 493 5.99 19.40 0.97
N PHE A 494 5.80 18.33 0.20
CA PHE A 494 6.39 17.04 0.52
C PHE A 494 7.91 17.09 0.48
N ASP A 495 8.54 16.63 1.57
CA ASP A 495 9.98 16.45 1.67
C ASP A 495 10.28 14.96 1.93
N PRO A 496 10.80 14.22 0.93
CA PRO A 496 11.10 12.79 1.09
C PRO A 496 12.16 12.52 2.16
N ALA A 497 12.97 13.50 2.57
CA ALA A 497 13.97 13.33 3.63
C ALA A 497 13.42 13.55 5.05
N SER A 498 12.15 13.97 5.19
CA SER A 498 11.57 14.40 6.46
C SER A 498 10.55 13.39 7.02
N ASP A 499 10.68 13.05 8.30
CA ASP A 499 9.71 12.19 8.99
C ASP A 499 8.34 12.85 9.22
N LYS A 500 8.23 14.18 9.00
CA LYS A 500 6.98 14.92 9.24
C LYS A 500 5.81 14.41 8.40
N GLN A 501 6.08 13.83 7.24
CA GLN A 501 5.08 13.39 6.25
C GLN A 501 5.01 11.88 6.10
N ARG A 502 5.54 11.15 7.09
CA ARG A 502 5.50 9.68 7.15
C ARG A 502 4.46 9.23 8.16
N TRP A 503 3.59 8.34 7.71
CA TRP A 503 2.46 7.86 8.48
C TRP A 503 2.43 6.34 8.54
N LEU A 504 1.91 5.81 9.65
CA LEU A 504 1.59 4.40 9.83
C LEU A 504 0.07 4.25 9.94
N PHE A 505 -0.48 3.29 9.23
CA PHE A 505 -1.89 2.91 9.35
C PHE A 505 -1.94 1.62 10.19
N LYS A 506 -2.41 1.74 11.42
CA LYS A 506 -2.47 0.63 12.39
C LYS A 506 -3.92 0.23 12.62
N THR A 507 -4.17 -1.05 12.85
CA THR A 507 -5.51 -1.49 13.28
C THR A 507 -5.82 -0.88 14.66
N PRO A 508 -6.94 -0.15 14.82
CA PRO A 508 -7.29 0.58 16.03
C PRO A 508 -7.78 -0.31 17.19
#